data_AF-A0A2V7EEL7-F1
#
_entry.id   AF-A0A2V7EEL7-F1
#
_cell.length_a   1.000
_cell.length_b   1.000
_cell.length_c   1.000
_cell.angle_alpha   90.00
_cell.angle_beta   90.00
_cell.angle_gamma   90.00
#
_symmetry.space_group_name_H-M   'P 1'
#
loop_
_entity.id
_entity.type
_entity.pdbx_description
1 polymer ?
#
loop_
_entity_poly.entity_id
_entity_poly.type
_entity_poly.pdbx_seq_one_letter_code
_entity_poly.pdbx_strand_id
1 'polypeptide(L)'
;MPTSVAATQQLRRLGVFLSVASLSVILAATLIPQSGHPESSPFCIICGSLGGVDALLNIFLFLPLGLGLALSGVRTSRAFASIFLLSASIEIAQYLAISGRDASVGDVISNSLGGAFGFAAAHYARHWLLPSRRAAMTLALVWGGFWILIQLGSSYALAPSLPPTRYYGQVARELENFATFKGSVISPTIGNTTVPDYGFAKTAEFRDNLARGEFVSAIVIPAGPTPKLAPIIRVADDRRQEIVLLAQRHRDLVFGLRTGASTLRLRGLLFMLGDVFPTGSDGSNASDTLRLSGRYDARLVEMRVTNRRESRDRALAVDPGLAWALILPNQWYFAGTTLEWILTRIWMALLLVPLGYWLTFASATGVPDASRTGFLRAPGAIVLLWVGFAVVPPHFGIPRAPLASWVTAVAGLLTGVAIAFAAGPRSVHQPLTD
;
A
#
# COMPACT_ATOMS: atom_id res chain seq x y z
N MET A 1 -26.10 18.15 -24.26
CA MET A 1 -24.90 17.41 -24.70
C MET A 1 -23.68 18.26 -24.35
N PRO A 2 -22.74 17.79 -23.52
CA PRO A 2 -21.55 18.56 -23.19
C PRO A 2 -20.74 18.79 -24.47
N THR A 3 -20.57 20.04 -24.83
CA THR A 3 -19.74 20.48 -25.95
C THR A 3 -18.32 20.02 -25.69
N SER A 4 -17.76 19.18 -26.58
CA SER A 4 -16.36 18.77 -26.45
C SER A 4 -15.52 20.03 -26.55
N VAL A 5 -14.84 20.40 -25.46
CA VAL A 5 -13.85 21.48 -25.50
C VAL A 5 -12.90 21.16 -26.63
N ALA A 6 -12.85 22.01 -27.66
CA ALA A 6 -11.93 21.83 -28.77
C ALA A 6 -10.50 21.88 -28.18
N ALA A 7 -9.91 20.71 -27.95
CA ALA A 7 -8.56 20.63 -27.42
C ALA A 7 -7.63 21.36 -28.38
N THR A 8 -6.77 22.22 -27.85
CA THR A 8 -5.75 22.87 -28.66
C THR A 8 -4.93 21.80 -29.38
N GLN A 9 -4.41 22.10 -30.57
CA GLN A 9 -3.63 21.14 -31.35
C GLN A 9 -2.46 20.54 -30.55
N GLN A 10 -1.88 21.33 -29.63
CA GLN A 10 -0.84 20.89 -28.70
C GLN A 10 -1.33 19.82 -27.70
N LEU A 11 -2.47 20.03 -27.05
CA LEU A 11 -3.05 19.03 -26.13
C LEU A 11 -3.38 17.72 -26.85
N ARG A 12 -3.87 17.82 -28.10
CA ARG A 12 -4.15 16.63 -28.92
C ARG A 12 -2.87 15.85 -29.23
N ARG A 13 -1.78 16.52 -29.60
CA ARG A 13 -0.46 15.89 -29.83
C ARG A 13 0.07 15.23 -28.57
N LEU A 14 -0.02 15.91 -27.42
CA LEU A 14 0.36 15.36 -26.13
C LEU A 14 -0.47 14.11 -25.77
N GLY A 15 -1.79 14.16 -25.99
CA GLY A 15 -2.67 13.01 -25.76
C GLY A 15 -2.32 11.81 -26.62
N VAL A 16 -1.97 12.03 -27.91
CA VAL A 16 -1.54 10.95 -28.81
C VAL A 16 -0.22 10.35 -28.33
N PHE A 17 0.76 11.20 -28.02
CA PHE A 17 2.04 10.76 -27.47
C PHE A 17 1.85 9.94 -26.19
N LEU A 18 1.06 10.45 -25.24
CA LEU A 18 0.77 9.77 -23.98
C LEU A 18 0.08 8.42 -24.22
N SER A 19 -0.88 8.35 -25.13
CA SER A 19 -1.58 7.10 -25.47
C SER A 19 -0.63 6.05 -26.04
N VAL A 20 0.23 6.44 -26.99
CA VAL A 20 1.21 5.54 -27.60
C VAL A 20 2.25 5.07 -26.58
N ALA A 21 2.81 5.99 -25.79
CA ALA A 21 3.77 5.64 -24.74
C ALA A 21 3.16 4.70 -23.70
N SER A 22 1.93 4.97 -23.26
CA SER A 22 1.21 4.12 -22.30
C SER A 22 0.93 2.74 -22.88
N LEU A 23 0.48 2.66 -24.14
CA LEU A 23 0.24 1.39 -24.82
C LEU A 23 1.53 0.56 -24.90
N SER A 24 2.66 1.17 -25.27
CA SER A 24 3.95 0.46 -25.30
C SER A 24 4.35 -0.09 -23.93
N VAL A 25 4.17 0.70 -22.86
CA VAL A 25 4.47 0.25 -21.49
C VAL A 25 3.52 -0.86 -21.05
N ILE A 26 2.22 -0.76 -21.34
CA ILE A 26 1.23 -1.80 -21.05
C ILE A 26 1.63 -3.11 -21.73
N LEU A 27 1.89 -3.08 -23.04
CA LEU A 27 2.26 -4.27 -23.81
C LEU A 27 3.56 -4.89 -23.30
N ALA A 28 4.57 -4.08 -22.98
CA ALA A 28 5.80 -4.57 -22.39
C ALA A 28 5.58 -5.19 -20.99
N ALA A 29 4.80 -4.53 -20.13
CA ALA A 29 4.58 -5.00 -18.76
C ALA A 29 3.74 -6.28 -18.69
N THR A 30 2.85 -6.51 -19.66
CA THR A 30 1.86 -7.60 -19.64
C THR A 30 2.24 -8.79 -20.53
N LEU A 31 2.89 -8.54 -21.67
CA LEU A 31 3.18 -9.59 -22.65
C LEU A 31 4.57 -10.25 -22.48
N ILE A 32 5.41 -9.73 -21.57
CA ILE A 32 6.66 -10.39 -21.22
C ILE A 32 6.36 -11.62 -20.32
N PRO A 33 6.78 -12.83 -20.74
CA PRO A 33 6.61 -14.05 -19.94
C PRO A 33 7.23 -13.94 -18.55
N GLN A 34 6.60 -14.59 -17.58
CA GLN A 34 7.14 -14.71 -16.22
C GLN A 34 7.41 -16.17 -15.90
N SER A 35 8.35 -16.42 -15.00
CA SER A 35 8.58 -17.77 -14.46
C SER A 35 7.48 -18.10 -13.44
N GLY A 36 6.80 -19.23 -13.61
CA GLY A 36 5.80 -19.71 -12.65
C GLY A 36 4.73 -20.57 -13.33
N HIS A 37 3.98 -21.30 -12.52
CA HIS A 37 2.77 -21.99 -12.98
C HIS A 37 1.55 -21.11 -12.70
N PRO A 38 0.56 -21.08 -13.61
CA PRO A 38 -0.67 -20.36 -13.36
C PRO A 38 -1.37 -20.98 -12.13
N GLU A 39 -1.63 -20.19 -11.10
CA GLU A 39 -2.22 -20.71 -9.85
C GLU A 39 -3.72 -20.42 -9.75
N SER A 40 -4.28 -19.58 -10.63
CA SER A 40 -5.63 -19.06 -10.46
C SER A 40 -6.63 -19.42 -11.57
N SER A 41 -7.90 -19.48 -11.16
CA SER A 41 -9.03 -19.68 -12.07
C SER A 41 -9.24 -18.43 -12.95
N PRO A 42 -9.44 -18.58 -14.27
CA PRO A 42 -9.69 -17.45 -15.17
C PRO A 42 -10.88 -16.56 -14.78
N PHE A 43 -11.85 -17.11 -14.05
CA PHE A 43 -13.08 -16.40 -13.65
C PHE A 43 -13.00 -15.71 -12.28
N CYS A 44 -11.86 -15.79 -11.61
CA CYS A 44 -11.71 -15.15 -10.32
C CYS A 44 -11.43 -13.64 -10.49
N ILE A 45 -11.99 -12.80 -9.59
CA ILE A 45 -11.90 -11.32 -9.69
C ILE A 45 -10.68 -10.78 -8.93
N ILE A 46 -10.35 -11.36 -7.78
CA ILE A 46 -9.16 -11.00 -7.00
C ILE A 46 -8.49 -12.32 -6.67
N CYS A 47 -7.41 -12.64 -7.37
CA CYS A 47 -6.79 -13.97 -7.41
C CYS A 47 -5.35 -13.95 -6.90
N GLY A 48 -4.80 -15.11 -6.56
CA GLY A 48 -3.47 -15.18 -5.98
C GLY A 48 -3.35 -14.55 -4.59
N SER A 49 -2.12 -14.58 -4.06
CA SER A 49 -1.78 -14.05 -2.73
C SER A 49 -1.75 -12.52 -2.69
N LEU A 50 -1.52 -11.87 -3.84
CA LEU A 50 -1.37 -10.42 -4.00
C LEU A 50 -2.40 -9.79 -4.96
N GLY A 51 -3.50 -10.48 -5.27
CA GLY A 51 -4.47 -9.99 -6.26
C GLY A 51 -5.04 -8.59 -6.00
N GLY A 52 -5.06 -8.12 -4.76
CA GLY A 52 -5.44 -6.74 -4.45
C GLY A 52 -4.40 -5.73 -4.91
N VAL A 53 -3.11 -6.05 -4.75
CA VAL A 53 -1.99 -5.26 -5.30
C VAL A 53 -2.03 -5.27 -6.82
N ASP A 54 -2.21 -6.45 -7.42
CA ASP A 54 -2.23 -6.61 -8.87
C ASP A 54 -3.36 -5.77 -9.49
N ALA A 55 -4.57 -5.81 -8.92
CA ALA A 55 -5.69 -4.98 -9.32
C ALA A 55 -5.37 -3.47 -9.25
N LEU A 56 -4.74 -3.00 -8.16
CA LEU A 56 -4.36 -1.59 -8.01
C LEU A 56 -3.27 -1.17 -8.99
N LEU A 57 -2.26 -2.00 -9.21
CA LEU A 57 -1.19 -1.74 -10.18
C LEU A 57 -1.74 -1.70 -11.60
N ASN A 58 -2.69 -2.56 -11.94
CA ASN A 58 -3.40 -2.56 -13.22
C ASN A 58 -4.23 -1.29 -13.44
N ILE A 59 -4.92 -0.79 -12.40
CA ILE A 59 -5.58 0.52 -12.43
C ILE A 59 -4.56 1.63 -12.74
N PHE A 60 -3.42 1.66 -12.04
CA PHE A 60 -2.38 2.68 -12.26
C PHE A 60 -1.70 2.56 -13.62
N LEU A 61 -1.53 1.34 -14.14
CA LEU A 61 -0.91 1.07 -15.44
C LEU A 61 -1.79 1.57 -16.60
N PHE A 62 -3.11 1.42 -16.52
CA PHE A 62 -4.04 1.85 -17.58
C PHE A 62 -4.52 3.30 -17.46
N LEU A 63 -4.37 3.93 -16.30
CA LEU A 63 -4.77 5.32 -16.07
C LEU A 63 -4.15 6.29 -17.10
N PRO A 64 -2.83 6.27 -17.38
CA PRO A 64 -2.21 7.13 -18.40
C PRO A 64 -2.78 6.97 -19.81
N LEU A 65 -3.16 5.75 -20.21
CA LEU A 65 -3.80 5.50 -21.52
C LEU A 65 -5.15 6.21 -21.60
N GLY A 66 -5.97 6.12 -20.55
CA GLY A 66 -7.24 6.84 -20.45
C GLY A 66 -7.08 8.35 -20.57
N LEU A 67 -6.12 8.93 -19.84
CA LEU A 67 -5.75 10.35 -19.93
C LEU A 67 -5.39 10.73 -21.37
N GLY A 68 -4.54 9.94 -22.02
CA GLY A 68 -4.12 10.15 -23.40
C GLY A 68 -5.29 10.19 -24.38
N LEU A 69 -6.19 9.21 -24.31
CA LEU A 69 -7.36 9.11 -25.19
C LEU A 69 -8.31 10.30 -25.05
N ALA A 70 -8.54 10.75 -23.81
CA ALA A 70 -9.37 11.94 -23.54
C ALA A 70 -8.73 13.21 -24.13
N LEU A 71 -7.42 13.41 -23.89
CA LEU A 71 -6.68 14.57 -24.43
C LEU A 71 -6.57 14.55 -25.96
N SER A 72 -6.58 13.37 -26.58
CA SER A 72 -6.64 13.20 -28.03
C SER A 72 -8.01 13.54 -28.65
N GLY A 73 -9.04 13.77 -27.84
CA GLY A 73 -10.40 14.06 -28.29
C GLY A 73 -11.16 12.82 -28.75
N VAL A 74 -10.78 11.63 -28.29
CA VAL A 74 -11.51 10.39 -28.60
C VAL A 74 -12.90 10.44 -27.94
N ARG A 75 -13.93 10.02 -28.68
CA ARG A 75 -15.30 9.94 -28.16
C ARG A 75 -15.37 8.93 -27.00
N THR A 76 -16.10 9.23 -25.93
CA THR A 76 -16.20 8.42 -24.71
C THR A 76 -16.49 6.94 -24.98
N SER A 77 -17.46 6.64 -25.84
CA SER A 77 -17.80 5.24 -26.19
C SER A 77 -16.66 4.51 -26.88
N ARG A 78 -15.93 5.18 -27.79
CA ARG A 78 -14.76 4.61 -28.46
C ARG A 78 -13.60 4.42 -27.49
N ALA A 79 -13.37 5.37 -26.59
CA ALA A 79 -12.31 5.24 -25.59
C ALA A 79 -12.54 4.03 -24.68
N PHE A 80 -13.74 3.89 -24.11
CA PHE A 80 -14.07 2.74 -23.26
C PHE A 80 -14.04 1.42 -24.02
N ALA A 81 -14.58 1.37 -25.24
CA ALA A 81 -14.49 0.17 -26.07
C ALA A 81 -13.02 -0.21 -26.37
N SER A 82 -12.17 0.76 -26.72
CA SER A 82 -10.74 0.50 -26.99
C SER A 82 -10.00 0.01 -25.74
N ILE A 83 -10.24 0.60 -24.57
CA ILE A 83 -9.63 0.17 -23.31
C ILE A 83 -10.04 -1.26 -22.97
N PHE A 84 -11.35 -1.55 -23.02
CA PHE A 84 -11.88 -2.88 -22.72
C PHE A 84 -11.37 -3.93 -23.69
N LEU A 85 -11.42 -3.66 -25.00
CA LEU A 85 -10.93 -4.57 -26.03
C LEU A 85 -9.42 -4.81 -25.92
N LEU A 86 -8.63 -3.77 -25.62
CA LEU A 86 -7.20 -3.93 -25.38
C LEU A 86 -6.95 -4.85 -24.19
N SER A 87 -7.63 -4.62 -23.06
CA SER A 87 -7.45 -5.46 -21.88
C SER A 87 -7.88 -6.90 -22.13
N ALA A 88 -9.04 -7.12 -22.75
CA ALA A 88 -9.51 -8.46 -23.09
C ALA A 88 -8.55 -9.18 -24.06
N SER A 89 -7.97 -8.44 -25.01
CA SER A 89 -6.99 -9.00 -25.95
C SER A 89 -5.69 -9.41 -25.27
N ILE A 90 -5.23 -8.63 -24.27
CA ILE A 90 -4.05 -8.97 -23.46
C ILE A 90 -4.30 -10.25 -22.66
N GLU A 91 -5.43 -10.35 -21.95
CA GLU A 91 -5.78 -11.54 -21.17
C GLU A 91 -5.92 -12.79 -22.05
N ILE A 92 -6.54 -12.66 -23.23
CA ILE A 92 -6.63 -13.76 -24.20
C ILE A 92 -5.24 -14.16 -24.69
N ALA A 93 -4.36 -13.20 -25.00
CA ALA A 93 -2.99 -13.49 -25.41
C ALA A 93 -2.21 -14.17 -24.29
N GLN A 94 -2.41 -13.76 -23.04
CA GLN A 94 -1.77 -14.38 -21.88
C GLN A 94 -2.25 -15.81 -21.69
N TYR A 95 -3.56 -16.02 -21.75
CA TYR A 95 -4.17 -17.34 -21.65
C TYR A 95 -3.70 -18.31 -22.74
N LEU A 96 -3.57 -17.84 -23.98
CA LEU A 96 -3.28 -18.70 -25.13
C LEU A 96 -1.79 -18.84 -25.46
N ALA A 97 -0.97 -17.81 -25.22
CA ALA A 97 0.37 -17.72 -25.81
C ALA A 97 1.49 -17.32 -24.83
N ILE A 98 1.19 -16.76 -23.65
CA ILE A 98 2.24 -16.25 -22.74
C ILE A 98 2.28 -17.11 -21.50
N SER A 99 3.29 -17.96 -21.41
CA SER A 99 3.49 -18.83 -20.25
C SER A 99 3.83 -18.05 -18.98
N GLY A 100 3.31 -18.54 -17.85
CA GLY A 100 3.61 -18.05 -16.50
C GLY A 100 2.95 -16.73 -16.10
N ARG A 101 1.91 -16.32 -16.82
CA ARG A 101 0.98 -15.27 -16.39
C ARG A 101 -0.38 -15.88 -16.08
N ASP A 102 -1.04 -15.35 -15.06
CA ASP A 102 -2.43 -15.65 -14.77
C ASP A 102 -3.31 -14.73 -15.61
N ALA A 103 -4.17 -15.30 -16.46
CA ALA A 103 -5.21 -14.55 -17.15
C ALA A 103 -6.46 -14.51 -16.26
N SER A 104 -7.02 -13.32 -16.00
CA SER A 104 -8.17 -13.19 -15.10
C SER A 104 -9.20 -12.15 -15.55
N VAL A 105 -10.48 -12.44 -15.29
CA VAL A 105 -11.56 -11.45 -15.43
C VAL A 105 -11.33 -10.23 -14.52
N GLY A 106 -10.69 -10.46 -13.37
CA GLY A 106 -10.26 -9.39 -12.45
C GLY A 106 -9.37 -8.34 -13.10
N ASP A 107 -8.44 -8.77 -13.94
CA ASP A 107 -7.50 -7.88 -14.62
C ASP A 107 -8.19 -7.09 -15.72
N VAL A 108 -9.11 -7.70 -16.49
CA VAL A 108 -9.96 -6.97 -17.45
C VAL A 108 -10.71 -5.83 -16.77
N ILE A 109 -11.32 -6.11 -15.62
CA ILE A 109 -12.08 -5.11 -14.86
C ILE A 109 -11.14 -4.01 -14.34
N SER A 110 -10.02 -4.38 -13.72
CA SER A 110 -9.08 -3.44 -13.10
C SER A 110 -8.44 -2.51 -14.14
N ASN A 111 -7.96 -3.06 -15.26
CA ASN A 111 -7.42 -2.29 -16.39
C ASN A 111 -8.49 -1.35 -16.97
N SER A 112 -9.72 -1.84 -17.14
CA SER A 112 -10.83 -1.03 -17.66
C SER A 112 -11.19 0.12 -16.73
N LEU A 113 -11.21 -0.12 -15.41
CA LEU A 113 -11.42 0.93 -14.40
C LEU A 113 -10.29 1.96 -14.42
N GLY A 114 -9.03 1.53 -14.50
CA GLY A 114 -7.87 2.42 -14.64
C GLY A 114 -8.01 3.36 -15.83
N GLY A 115 -8.24 2.80 -17.01
CA GLY A 115 -8.45 3.58 -18.23
C GLY A 115 -9.68 4.49 -18.15
N ALA A 116 -10.77 4.05 -17.54
CA ALA A 116 -11.96 4.87 -17.35
C ALA A 116 -11.71 6.05 -16.41
N PHE A 117 -11.00 5.83 -15.29
CA PHE A 117 -10.62 6.89 -14.35
C PHE A 117 -9.67 7.91 -15.00
N GLY A 118 -8.66 7.44 -15.74
CA GLY A 118 -7.79 8.32 -16.51
C GLY A 118 -8.55 9.17 -17.52
N PHE A 119 -9.45 8.55 -18.29
CA PHE A 119 -10.28 9.26 -19.25
C PHE A 119 -11.16 10.31 -18.58
N ALA A 120 -11.86 9.95 -17.49
CA ALA A 120 -12.72 10.87 -16.75
C ALA A 120 -11.94 12.03 -16.11
N ALA A 121 -10.74 11.78 -15.58
CA ALA A 121 -9.89 12.81 -14.99
C ALA A 121 -9.53 13.90 -16.01
N ALA A 122 -9.13 13.50 -17.22
CA ALA A 122 -8.80 14.43 -18.30
C ALA A 122 -10.04 15.07 -18.93
N HIS A 123 -11.08 14.28 -19.24
CA HIS A 123 -12.29 14.76 -19.91
C HIS A 123 -13.06 15.78 -19.06
N TYR A 124 -13.13 15.54 -17.75
CA TYR A 124 -13.79 16.45 -16.82
C TYR A 124 -12.81 17.38 -16.09
N ALA A 125 -11.53 17.48 -16.53
CA ALA A 125 -10.47 18.25 -15.87
C ALA A 125 -10.92 19.65 -15.43
N ARG A 126 -11.64 20.37 -16.31
CA ARG A 126 -12.17 21.71 -15.99
C ARG A 126 -13.15 21.70 -14.82
N HIS A 127 -13.98 20.67 -14.67
CA HIS A 127 -14.91 20.55 -13.55
C HIS A 127 -14.20 20.21 -12.24
N TRP A 128 -13.07 19.50 -12.28
CA TRP A 128 -12.26 19.19 -11.09
C TRP A 128 -11.38 20.36 -10.65
N LEU A 129 -10.79 21.08 -11.62
CA LEU A 129 -9.83 22.17 -11.40
C LEU A 129 -10.50 23.54 -11.25
N LEU A 130 -11.68 23.75 -11.85
CA LEU A 130 -12.43 25.00 -11.70
C LEU A 130 -13.90 24.66 -11.36
N PRO A 131 -14.14 23.96 -10.24
CA PRO A 131 -15.48 23.54 -9.87
C PRO A 131 -16.37 24.73 -9.54
N SER A 132 -17.67 24.62 -9.84
CA SER A 132 -18.67 25.48 -9.22
C SER A 132 -18.70 25.26 -7.71
N ARG A 133 -19.19 26.22 -6.92
CA ARG A 133 -19.26 26.09 -5.45
C ARG A 133 -19.93 24.80 -4.98
N ARG A 134 -21.05 24.42 -5.60
CA ARG A 134 -21.78 23.18 -5.26
C ARG A 134 -20.94 21.96 -5.61
N ALA A 135 -20.34 21.94 -6.80
CA ALA A 135 -19.46 20.85 -7.22
C ALA A 135 -18.25 20.73 -6.29
N ALA A 136 -17.60 21.84 -5.91
CA ALA A 136 -16.45 21.85 -4.99
C ALA A 136 -16.80 21.24 -3.63
N MET A 137 -17.97 21.57 -3.07
CA MET A 137 -18.44 20.95 -1.82
C MET A 137 -18.69 19.45 -1.99
N THR A 138 -19.37 19.03 -3.07
CA THR A 138 -19.57 17.61 -3.35
C THR A 138 -18.25 16.87 -3.50
N LEU A 139 -17.28 17.43 -4.23
CA LEU A 139 -15.95 16.87 -4.41
C LEU A 139 -15.19 16.74 -3.08
N ALA A 140 -15.21 17.79 -2.25
CA ALA A 140 -14.63 17.77 -0.92
C ALA A 140 -15.27 16.70 -0.02
N LEU A 141 -16.59 16.55 -0.04
CA LEU A 141 -17.31 15.54 0.75
C LEU A 141 -17.01 14.12 0.26
N VAL A 142 -17.08 13.88 -1.05
CA VAL A 142 -16.76 12.57 -1.65
C VAL A 142 -15.33 12.18 -1.35
N TRP A 143 -14.38 13.12 -1.49
CA TRP A 143 -12.98 12.85 -1.20
C TRP A 143 -12.70 12.69 0.28
N GLY A 144 -13.36 13.47 1.15
CA GLY A 144 -13.28 13.28 2.59
C GLY A 144 -13.77 11.88 2.98
N GLY A 145 -14.90 11.43 2.42
CA GLY A 145 -15.39 10.07 2.58
C GLY A 145 -14.40 9.03 2.07
N PHE A 146 -13.83 9.23 0.88
CA PHE A 146 -12.82 8.36 0.30
C PHE A 146 -11.55 8.29 1.17
N TRP A 147 -11.10 9.41 1.72
CA TRP A 147 -9.97 9.45 2.65
C TRP A 147 -10.26 8.66 3.93
N ILE A 148 -11.47 8.75 4.48
CA ILE A 148 -11.89 7.90 5.61
C ILE A 148 -11.89 6.42 5.23
N LEU A 149 -12.36 6.07 4.03
CA LEU A 149 -12.27 4.69 3.53
C LEU A 149 -10.81 4.21 3.43
N ILE A 150 -9.89 5.06 2.99
CA ILE A 150 -8.45 4.76 3.02
C ILE A 150 -8.00 4.54 4.46
N GLN A 151 -8.36 5.40 5.42
CA GLN A 151 -7.98 5.19 6.82
C GLN A 151 -8.53 3.88 7.39
N LEU A 152 -9.80 3.56 7.13
CA LEU A 152 -10.43 2.29 7.52
C LEU A 152 -9.70 1.10 6.90
N GLY A 153 -9.44 1.13 5.59
CA GLY A 153 -8.72 0.09 4.87
C GLY A 153 -7.29 -0.10 5.38
N SER A 154 -6.56 0.99 5.60
CA SER A 154 -5.21 0.99 6.16
C SER A 154 -5.18 0.43 7.58
N SER A 155 -6.08 0.88 8.46
CA SER A 155 -6.15 0.38 9.82
C SER A 155 -6.54 -1.09 9.88
N TYR A 156 -7.52 -1.53 9.08
CA TYR A 156 -7.84 -2.95 8.96
C TYR A 156 -6.67 -3.75 8.41
N ALA A 157 -5.99 -3.25 7.37
CA ALA A 157 -4.88 -3.95 6.72
C ALA A 157 -3.68 -4.16 7.65
N LEU A 158 -3.47 -3.27 8.61
CA LEU A 158 -2.40 -3.36 9.60
C LEU A 158 -2.81 -4.15 10.85
N ALA A 159 -4.10 -4.29 11.13
CA ALA A 159 -4.55 -5.08 12.28
C ALA A 159 -4.16 -6.56 12.13
N PRO A 160 -3.74 -7.24 13.21
CA PRO A 160 -3.51 -8.69 13.19
C PRO A 160 -4.73 -9.46 12.66
N SER A 161 -4.52 -10.41 11.74
CA SER A 161 -5.58 -11.27 11.19
C SER A 161 -5.14 -12.72 11.27
N LEU A 162 -5.53 -13.38 12.37
CA LEU A 162 -5.10 -14.73 12.71
C LEU A 162 -6.29 -15.70 12.57
N PRO A 163 -6.41 -16.42 11.43
CA PRO A 163 -7.58 -17.26 11.16
C PRO A 163 -7.69 -18.41 12.17
N PRO A 164 -8.92 -18.88 12.48
CA PRO A 164 -9.13 -20.02 13.38
C PRO A 164 -8.92 -21.37 12.68
N THR A 165 -7.80 -21.52 11.99
CA THR A 165 -7.39 -22.74 11.27
C THR A 165 -6.36 -23.52 12.07
N ARG A 166 -5.94 -24.68 11.57
CA ARG A 166 -4.82 -25.43 12.15
C ARG A 166 -3.50 -24.82 11.67
N TYR A 167 -2.58 -24.64 12.60
CA TYR A 167 -1.26 -24.09 12.30
C TYR A 167 -0.21 -25.20 12.22
N TYR A 168 0.83 -24.95 11.42
CA TYR A 168 1.98 -25.81 11.19
C TYR A 168 3.24 -24.99 11.36
N GLY A 169 4.10 -25.38 12.29
CA GLY A 169 5.41 -24.79 12.43
C GLY A 169 6.38 -25.38 11.41
N GLN A 170 7.31 -24.54 10.96
CA GLN A 170 8.35 -24.87 10.01
C GLN A 170 9.65 -24.23 10.51
N VAL A 171 10.59 -25.05 10.98
CA VAL A 171 11.82 -24.57 11.64
C VAL A 171 13.00 -24.83 10.73
N ALA A 172 13.62 -23.75 10.23
CA ALA A 172 14.73 -23.79 9.26
C ALA A 172 14.50 -24.72 8.06
N ARG A 173 13.24 -24.88 7.64
CA ARG A 173 12.84 -25.83 6.60
C ARG A 173 13.17 -25.29 5.20
N GLU A 174 13.62 -26.18 4.32
CA GLU A 174 13.79 -25.88 2.89
C GLU A 174 12.41 -25.72 2.24
N LEU A 175 12.17 -24.56 1.64
CA LEU A 175 10.92 -24.18 0.99
C LEU A 175 11.26 -23.60 -0.39
N GLU A 176 10.53 -24.01 -1.42
CA GLU A 176 10.82 -23.70 -2.83
C GLU A 176 11.05 -22.20 -3.12
N ASN A 177 10.28 -21.32 -2.47
CA ASN A 177 10.33 -19.87 -2.68
C ASN A 177 11.31 -19.12 -1.76
N PHE A 178 12.03 -19.84 -0.88
CA PHE A 178 12.92 -19.25 0.10
C PHE A 178 14.34 -19.79 -0.04
N ALA A 179 15.33 -19.05 0.48
CA ALA A 179 16.64 -19.63 0.71
C ALA A 179 16.61 -20.51 1.97
N THR A 180 17.45 -21.54 2.02
CA THR A 180 17.62 -22.34 3.24
C THR A 180 18.44 -21.56 4.27
N PHE A 181 17.96 -21.49 5.51
CA PHE A 181 18.75 -20.97 6.63
C PHE A 181 19.88 -21.97 6.92
N LYS A 182 21.13 -21.54 6.71
CA LYS A 182 22.31 -22.42 6.83
C LYS A 182 22.75 -22.68 8.28
N GLY A 183 22.21 -21.93 9.24
CA GLY A 183 22.50 -22.10 10.66
C GLY A 183 21.69 -23.23 11.29
N SER A 184 21.81 -23.37 12.61
CA SER A 184 21.01 -24.33 13.39
C SER A 184 20.09 -23.62 14.37
N VAL A 185 18.85 -24.08 14.50
CA VAL A 185 17.86 -23.53 15.43
C VAL A 185 17.75 -24.45 16.64
N ILE A 186 18.14 -23.93 17.80
CA ILE A 186 18.19 -24.69 19.07
C ILE A 186 16.85 -24.64 19.79
N SER A 187 16.25 -23.46 19.89
CA SER A 187 15.03 -23.26 20.69
C SER A 187 14.08 -22.27 20.02
N PRO A 188 13.15 -22.75 19.19
CA PRO A 188 12.11 -21.92 18.57
C PRO A 188 10.87 -21.86 19.48
N THR A 189 10.46 -20.66 19.88
CA THR A 189 9.39 -20.44 20.86
C THR A 189 8.50 -19.26 20.49
N ILE A 190 7.25 -19.29 20.92
CA ILE A 190 6.31 -18.16 20.88
C ILE A 190 5.70 -18.01 22.28
N GLY A 191 6.07 -16.94 22.97
CA GLY A 191 5.92 -16.86 24.42
C GLY A 191 6.64 -18.03 25.09
N ASN A 192 5.88 -18.85 25.83
CA ASN A 192 6.40 -20.05 26.50
C ASN A 192 6.17 -21.35 25.70
N THR A 193 5.61 -21.27 24.50
CA THR A 193 5.26 -22.44 23.70
C THR A 193 6.34 -22.74 22.66
N THR A 194 6.92 -23.93 22.68
CA THR A 194 7.85 -24.37 21.62
C THR A 194 7.14 -24.52 20.28
N VAL A 195 7.76 -24.04 19.20
CA VAL A 195 7.27 -24.21 17.82
C VAL A 195 7.76 -25.57 17.30
N PRO A 196 6.86 -26.55 17.06
CA PRO A 196 7.25 -27.81 16.45
C PRO A 196 7.46 -27.65 14.93
N ASP A 197 8.28 -28.52 14.31
CA ASP A 197 8.40 -28.62 12.84
C ASP A 197 7.28 -29.48 12.22
N TYR A 198 6.07 -29.36 12.77
CA TYR A 198 4.87 -30.08 12.36
C TYR A 198 3.60 -29.34 12.82
N GLY A 199 2.43 -29.96 12.67
CA GLY A 199 1.15 -29.37 13.06
C GLY A 199 1.02 -29.15 14.57
N PHE A 200 0.61 -27.95 14.98
CA PHE A 200 0.34 -27.65 16.39
C PHE A 200 -0.89 -28.42 16.90
N ALA A 201 -0.78 -29.04 18.07
CA ALA A 201 -1.93 -29.64 18.76
C ALA A 201 -2.83 -28.57 19.42
N LYS A 202 -2.23 -27.50 19.95
CA LYS A 202 -2.92 -26.41 20.66
C LYS A 202 -2.88 -25.10 19.86
N THR A 203 -3.44 -25.10 18.65
CA THR A 203 -3.42 -23.91 17.78
C THR A 203 -4.10 -22.68 18.39
N ALA A 204 -5.15 -22.86 19.20
CA ALA A 204 -5.82 -21.75 19.87
C ALA A 204 -4.88 -21.01 20.85
N GLU A 205 -4.16 -21.73 21.70
CA GLU A 205 -3.20 -21.15 22.66
C GLU A 205 -2.11 -20.36 21.93
N PHE A 206 -1.60 -20.92 20.83
CA PHE A 206 -0.61 -20.26 19.97
C PHE A 206 -1.14 -18.97 19.34
N ARG A 207 -2.36 -19.01 18.79
CA ARG A 207 -3.03 -17.85 18.21
C ARG A 207 -3.23 -16.76 19.26
N ASP A 208 -3.65 -17.14 20.47
CA ASP A 208 -3.88 -16.19 21.56
C ASP A 208 -2.57 -15.55 22.04
N ASN A 209 -1.46 -16.28 22.05
CA ASN A 209 -0.12 -15.72 22.30
C ASN A 209 0.24 -14.65 21.26
N LEU A 210 0.07 -14.94 19.97
CA LEU A 210 0.34 -13.95 18.91
C LEU A 210 -0.61 -12.74 19.00
N ALA A 211 -1.89 -12.95 19.30
CA ALA A 211 -2.87 -11.88 19.45
C ALA A 211 -2.56 -10.95 20.64
N ARG A 212 -1.94 -11.49 21.70
CA ARG A 212 -1.43 -10.70 22.84
C ARG A 212 -0.10 -9.99 22.56
N GLY A 213 0.51 -10.20 21.39
CA GLY A 213 1.81 -9.63 21.06
C GLY A 213 2.98 -10.28 21.79
N GLU A 214 2.87 -11.59 22.10
CA GLU A 214 3.99 -12.36 22.64
C GLU A 214 5.16 -12.44 21.67
N PHE A 215 6.38 -12.59 22.20
CA PHE A 215 7.58 -12.69 21.37
C PHE A 215 7.67 -14.04 20.66
N VAL A 216 7.92 -13.99 19.35
CA VAL A 216 8.44 -15.09 18.56
C VAL A 216 9.95 -15.07 18.65
N SER A 217 10.53 -16.08 19.28
CA SER A 217 11.95 -16.12 19.62
C SER A 217 12.63 -17.40 19.14
N ALA A 218 13.89 -17.27 18.73
CA ALA A 218 14.75 -18.39 18.36
C ALA A 218 16.12 -18.22 19.02
N ILE A 219 16.64 -19.27 19.65
CA ILE A 219 18.09 -19.38 19.90
C ILE A 219 18.70 -20.10 18.70
N VAL A 220 19.66 -19.48 18.02
CA VAL A 220 20.29 -20.03 16.82
C VAL A 220 21.81 -20.03 16.92
N ILE A 221 22.43 -20.97 16.24
CA ILE A 221 23.84 -20.90 15.83
C ILE A 221 23.83 -20.31 14.42
N PRO A 222 24.24 -19.05 14.23
CA PRO A 222 24.16 -18.40 12.94
C PRO A 222 25.14 -19.04 11.96
N ALA A 223 24.81 -18.95 10.68
CA ALA A 223 25.74 -19.23 9.59
C ALA A 223 26.03 -17.94 8.81
N GLY A 224 26.76 -18.07 7.70
CA GLY A 224 27.02 -16.95 6.80
C GLY A 224 25.73 -16.34 6.18
N PRO A 225 25.87 -15.25 5.41
CA PRO A 225 24.74 -14.53 4.85
C PRO A 225 23.95 -15.37 3.85
N THR A 226 22.65 -15.06 3.72
CA THR A 226 21.75 -15.69 2.75
C THR A 226 21.47 -14.77 1.55
N PRO A 227 21.36 -15.29 0.32
CA PRO A 227 21.12 -14.45 -0.87
C PRO A 227 19.66 -13.95 -0.98
N LYS A 228 18.73 -14.66 -0.35
CA LYS A 228 17.30 -14.35 -0.30
C LYS A 228 16.78 -14.51 1.14
N LEU A 229 15.50 -14.22 1.34
CA LEU A 229 14.82 -14.45 2.61
C LEU A 229 14.88 -15.94 2.97
N ALA A 230 15.37 -16.24 4.17
CA ALA A 230 15.60 -17.58 4.68
C ALA A 230 14.90 -17.77 6.04
N PRO A 231 13.76 -18.47 6.08
CA PRO A 231 12.98 -18.66 7.30
C PRO A 231 13.78 -19.38 8.37
N ILE A 232 13.76 -18.83 9.58
CA ILE A 232 14.29 -19.45 10.81
C ILE A 232 13.12 -20.10 11.53
N ILE A 233 12.05 -19.34 11.74
CA ILE A 233 10.75 -19.81 12.19
C ILE A 233 9.72 -19.30 11.19
N ARG A 234 8.93 -20.21 10.62
CA ARG A 234 7.72 -19.88 9.88
C ARG A 234 6.57 -20.66 10.48
N VAL A 235 5.43 -20.01 10.65
CA VAL A 235 4.18 -20.71 10.93
C VAL A 235 3.20 -20.41 9.83
N ALA A 236 2.59 -21.46 9.30
CA ALA A 236 1.57 -21.37 8.26
C ALA A 236 0.30 -22.10 8.67
N ASP A 237 -0.82 -21.78 8.04
CA ASP A 237 -2.07 -22.51 8.23
C ASP A 237 -2.21 -23.72 7.27
N ASP A 238 -3.34 -24.41 7.37
CA ASP A 238 -3.75 -25.51 6.50
C ASP A 238 -3.88 -25.12 5.02
N ARG A 239 -4.08 -23.83 4.74
CA ARG A 239 -4.08 -23.25 3.38
C ARG A 239 -2.70 -22.76 2.95
N ARG A 240 -1.64 -23.14 3.68
CA ARG A 240 -0.24 -22.74 3.46
C ARG A 240 0.01 -21.24 3.56
N GLN A 241 -0.95 -20.48 4.09
CA GLN A 241 -0.82 -19.04 4.26
C GLN A 241 0.07 -18.77 5.47
N GLU A 242 1.03 -17.86 5.27
CA GLU A 242 1.92 -17.46 6.34
C GLU A 242 1.15 -16.71 7.44
N ILE A 243 1.37 -17.13 8.68
CA ILE A 243 0.80 -16.54 9.91
C ILE A 243 1.84 -15.65 10.59
N VAL A 244 3.07 -16.16 10.73
CA VAL A 244 4.20 -15.39 11.30
C VAL A 244 5.51 -15.89 10.70
N LEU A 245 6.45 -14.98 10.56
CA LEU A 245 7.77 -15.21 9.98
C LEU A 245 8.85 -14.53 10.82
N LEU A 246 9.85 -15.30 11.20
CA LEU A 246 11.15 -14.83 11.68
C LEU A 246 12.20 -15.41 10.74
N ALA A 247 12.95 -14.57 10.03
CA ALA A 247 13.81 -14.97 8.93
C ALA A 247 15.12 -14.19 8.89
N GLN A 248 16.11 -14.73 8.18
CA GLN A 248 17.34 -14.02 7.81
C GLN A 248 17.23 -13.55 6.35
N ARG A 249 17.65 -12.33 6.06
CA ARG A 249 17.93 -11.89 4.68
C ARG A 249 19.29 -11.23 4.66
N HIS A 250 20.22 -11.73 3.86
CA HIS A 250 21.61 -11.28 3.90
C HIS A 250 22.16 -11.37 5.32
N ARG A 251 22.39 -10.23 5.99
CA ARG A 251 22.86 -10.16 7.38
C ARG A 251 21.79 -9.62 8.34
N ASP A 252 20.57 -9.46 7.86
CA ASP A 252 19.51 -8.77 8.59
C ASP A 252 18.51 -9.78 9.17
N LEU A 253 18.00 -9.49 10.35
CA LEU A 253 16.84 -10.18 10.92
C LEU A 253 15.58 -9.55 10.33
N VAL A 254 14.70 -10.40 9.79
CA VAL A 254 13.41 -10.00 9.25
C VAL A 254 12.29 -10.62 10.07
N PHE A 255 11.28 -9.82 10.39
CA PHE A 255 10.10 -10.26 11.11
C PHE A 255 8.82 -9.79 10.41
N GLY A 256 7.81 -10.65 10.38
CA GLY A 256 6.51 -10.36 9.79
C GLY A 256 5.39 -11.12 10.50
N LEU A 257 4.23 -10.49 10.64
CA LEU A 257 2.99 -11.10 11.12
C LEU A 257 1.92 -10.98 10.04
N ARG A 258 1.05 -11.97 9.95
CA ARG A 258 -0.16 -11.90 9.14
C ARG A 258 -1.12 -10.85 9.70
N THR A 259 -1.49 -9.90 8.83
CA THR A 259 -2.43 -8.83 9.14
C THR A 259 -3.63 -8.86 8.18
N GLY A 260 -4.58 -7.95 8.36
CA GLY A 260 -5.71 -7.76 7.45
C GLY A 260 -5.29 -7.52 5.99
N ALA A 261 -4.06 -7.06 5.75
CA ALA A 261 -3.48 -6.91 4.41
C ALA A 261 -3.58 -8.23 3.63
N SER A 262 -3.26 -9.36 4.25
CA SER A 262 -3.38 -10.67 3.59
C SER A 262 -4.83 -11.05 3.28
N THR A 263 -5.80 -10.53 4.03
CA THR A 263 -7.23 -10.74 3.75
C THR A 263 -7.69 -9.91 2.56
N LEU A 264 -7.19 -8.67 2.46
CA LEU A 264 -7.37 -7.80 1.30
C LEU A 264 -6.49 -8.20 0.10
N ARG A 265 -5.68 -9.26 0.23
CA ARG A 265 -4.66 -9.67 -0.75
C ARG A 265 -3.74 -8.52 -1.14
N LEU A 266 -3.42 -7.70 -0.15
CA LEU A 266 -2.40 -6.68 -0.19
C LEU A 266 -1.08 -7.25 0.34
N ARG A 267 -0.01 -6.53 0.05
CA ARG A 267 1.32 -6.92 0.50
C ARG A 267 1.45 -6.76 2.02
N GLY A 268 1.90 -7.81 2.71
CA GLY A 268 2.18 -7.74 4.15
C GLY A 268 3.39 -6.87 4.47
N LEU A 269 3.41 -6.27 5.66
CA LEU A 269 4.56 -5.51 6.13
C LEU A 269 5.62 -6.46 6.71
N LEU A 270 6.86 -6.30 6.27
CA LEU A 270 8.02 -6.97 6.86
C LEU A 270 8.93 -5.92 7.49
N PHE A 271 9.42 -6.21 8.69
CA PHE A 271 10.29 -5.35 9.48
C PHE A 271 11.68 -5.94 9.52
N MET A 272 12.70 -5.09 9.55
CA MET A 272 14.09 -5.49 9.43
C MET A 272 14.95 -4.85 10.52
N LEU A 273 15.85 -5.65 11.10
CA LEU A 273 16.94 -5.21 11.96
C LEU A 273 18.27 -5.57 11.29
N GLY A 274 18.99 -4.54 10.86
CA GLY A 274 20.14 -4.67 9.96
C GLY A 274 21.43 -5.16 10.63
N ASP A 275 22.27 -5.85 9.86
CA ASP A 275 23.64 -6.26 10.20
C ASP A 275 23.78 -6.99 11.55
N VAL A 276 22.85 -7.91 11.84
CA VAL A 276 22.84 -8.71 13.08
C VAL A 276 23.50 -10.08 12.95
N PHE A 277 23.60 -10.62 11.72
CA PHE A 277 24.27 -11.90 11.46
C PHE A 277 25.75 -11.69 11.06
N PRO A 278 26.64 -12.64 11.42
CA PRO A 278 28.07 -12.57 11.08
C PRO A 278 28.31 -12.74 9.57
N THR A 279 29.46 -12.27 9.10
CA THR A 279 29.87 -12.34 7.68
C THR A 279 30.34 -13.74 7.25
N GLY A 280 30.64 -14.64 8.20
CA GLY A 280 31.05 -16.02 7.94
C GLY A 280 32.56 -16.25 7.77
N SER A 281 33.38 -15.19 7.68
CA SER A 281 34.84 -15.27 7.61
C SER A 281 35.53 -15.41 8.97
N ASP A 282 34.83 -15.07 10.05
CA ASP A 282 35.40 -15.07 11.39
C ASP A 282 35.27 -16.47 12.00
N GLY A 283 36.18 -17.37 11.62
CA GLY A 283 36.22 -18.76 12.07
C GLY A 283 36.28 -18.97 13.59
N SER A 284 36.43 -17.92 14.39
CA SER A 284 36.39 -17.95 15.86
C SER A 284 35.02 -17.55 16.46
N ASN A 285 34.14 -16.86 15.73
CA ASN A 285 32.85 -16.36 16.24
C ASN A 285 31.63 -17.17 15.76
N ALA A 286 31.81 -18.13 14.84
CA ALA A 286 30.72 -18.94 14.28
C ALA A 286 30.05 -19.90 15.28
N SER A 287 30.60 -20.06 16.49
CA SER A 287 30.05 -20.93 17.54
C SER A 287 29.17 -20.21 18.56
N ASP A 288 29.11 -18.87 18.55
CA ASP A 288 28.35 -18.14 19.57
C ASP A 288 26.86 -18.08 19.21
N THR A 289 26.00 -18.34 20.19
CA THR A 289 24.55 -18.39 19.97
C THR A 289 23.95 -16.99 19.92
N LEU A 290 23.03 -16.76 18.97
CA LEU A 290 22.21 -15.56 18.92
C LEU A 290 20.81 -15.88 19.44
N ARG A 291 20.29 -15.06 20.35
CA ARG A 291 18.87 -15.03 20.68
C ARG A 291 18.20 -13.97 19.82
N LEU A 292 17.41 -14.42 18.86
CA LEU A 292 16.61 -13.61 17.95
C LEU A 292 15.19 -13.55 18.50
N SER A 293 14.54 -12.40 18.40
CA SER A 293 13.14 -12.27 18.80
C SER A 293 12.43 -11.15 18.03
N GLY A 294 11.15 -11.34 17.77
CA GLY A 294 10.26 -10.35 17.17
C GLY A 294 8.87 -10.45 17.79
N ARG A 295 8.22 -9.31 18.03
CA ARG A 295 6.81 -9.24 18.41
C ARG A 295 6.07 -8.20 17.60
N TYR A 296 4.79 -8.46 17.36
CA TYR A 296 3.87 -7.53 16.74
C TYR A 296 2.69 -7.33 17.70
N ASP A 297 2.63 -6.18 18.35
CA ASP A 297 1.40 -5.64 18.93
C ASP A 297 0.90 -4.59 17.93
N ALA A 298 -0.40 -4.44 17.72
CA ALA A 298 -0.97 -3.46 16.79
C ALA A 298 -0.49 -2.01 17.04
N ARG A 299 0.19 -1.77 18.17
CA ARG A 299 0.89 -0.53 18.52
C ARG A 299 2.30 -0.41 17.97
N LEU A 300 3.09 -1.46 18.04
CA LEU A 300 4.49 -1.44 17.64
C LEU A 300 4.98 -2.83 17.28
N VAL A 301 6.00 -2.83 16.42
CA VAL A 301 6.82 -4.00 16.13
C VAL A 301 8.14 -3.84 16.86
N GLU A 302 8.49 -4.82 17.69
CA GLU A 302 9.77 -4.86 18.36
C GLU A 302 10.57 -6.06 17.87
N MET A 303 11.82 -5.82 17.50
CA MET A 303 12.78 -6.84 17.13
C MET A 303 14.00 -6.71 18.05
N ARG A 304 14.54 -7.83 18.50
CA ARG A 304 15.72 -7.86 19.36
C ARG A 304 16.62 -9.03 19.00
N VAL A 305 17.91 -8.74 18.95
CA VAL A 305 18.99 -9.72 18.83
C VAL A 305 19.93 -9.55 20.01
N THR A 306 20.15 -10.61 20.76
CA THR A 306 21.08 -10.62 21.89
C THR A 306 22.09 -11.74 21.71
N ASN A 307 23.37 -11.42 21.82
CA ASN A 307 24.47 -12.38 21.92
C ASN A 307 25.15 -12.21 23.30
N ARG A 308 26.27 -12.90 23.54
CA ARG A 308 26.98 -12.81 24.83
C ARG A 308 27.55 -11.43 25.16
N ARG A 309 27.78 -10.58 24.15
CA ARG A 309 28.51 -9.30 24.26
C ARG A 309 27.63 -8.07 24.02
N GLU A 310 26.63 -8.19 23.16
CA GLU A 310 25.86 -7.09 22.61
C GLU A 310 24.38 -7.48 22.51
N SER A 311 23.52 -6.51 22.80
CA SER A 311 22.09 -6.58 22.51
C SER A 311 21.73 -5.42 21.60
N ARG A 312 21.06 -5.72 20.49
CA ARG A 312 20.48 -4.72 19.58
C ARG A 312 18.98 -4.90 19.56
N ASP A 313 18.26 -3.81 19.70
CA ASP A 313 16.82 -3.79 19.65
C ASP A 313 16.31 -2.63 18.81
N ARG A 314 15.09 -2.79 18.30
CA ARG A 314 14.40 -1.79 17.50
C ARG A 314 12.91 -1.91 17.72
N ALA A 315 12.28 -0.78 18.04
CA ALA A 315 10.84 -0.65 18.08
C ALA A 315 10.37 0.28 16.95
N LEU A 316 9.36 -0.13 16.20
CA LEU A 316 8.77 0.61 15.09
C LEU A 316 7.28 0.76 15.34
N ALA A 317 6.79 2.00 15.38
CA ALA A 317 5.37 2.26 15.56
C ALA A 317 4.57 1.79 14.33
N VAL A 318 3.44 1.11 14.56
CA VAL A 318 2.49 0.77 13.50
C VAL A 318 1.55 1.96 13.32
N ASP A 319 1.59 2.58 12.15
CA ASP A 319 0.80 3.77 11.82
C ASP A 319 0.01 3.54 10.51
N PRO A 320 -1.26 3.98 10.40
CA PRO A 320 -2.03 3.89 9.16
C PRO A 320 -1.36 4.54 7.95
N GLY A 321 -0.47 5.50 8.17
CA GLY A 321 0.33 6.12 7.12
C GLY A 321 1.29 5.15 6.42
N LEU A 322 1.63 4.00 7.01
CA LEU A 322 2.47 2.97 6.38
C LEU A 322 1.78 2.26 5.20
N ALA A 323 0.50 2.54 4.96
CA ALA A 323 -0.30 1.85 3.96
C ALA A 323 0.19 2.03 2.51
N TRP A 324 1.00 3.05 2.21
CA TRP A 324 1.63 3.20 0.90
C TRP A 324 2.48 1.97 0.53
N ALA A 325 3.08 1.28 1.51
CA ALA A 325 3.89 0.09 1.25
C ALA A 325 3.07 -1.16 0.92
N LEU A 326 1.79 -1.18 1.30
CA LEU A 326 0.88 -2.31 1.04
C LEU A 326 0.55 -2.48 -0.43
N ILE A 327 0.73 -1.41 -1.22
CA ILE A 327 0.36 -1.33 -2.65
C ILE A 327 1.59 -1.26 -3.57
N LEU A 328 2.80 -1.37 -3.02
CA LEU A 328 4.01 -1.34 -3.83
C LEU A 328 4.18 -2.63 -4.66
N PRO A 329 4.75 -2.52 -5.87
CA PRO A 329 5.02 -3.69 -6.71
C PRO A 329 6.04 -4.64 -6.10
N ASN A 330 6.95 -4.14 -5.26
CA ASN A 330 8.01 -4.93 -4.63
C ASN A 330 7.89 -4.92 -3.10
N GLN A 331 8.42 -5.97 -2.47
CA GLN A 331 8.45 -6.06 -1.01
C GLN A 331 9.31 -4.97 -0.39
N TRP A 332 8.68 -4.10 0.41
CA TRP A 332 9.39 -3.15 1.27
C TRP A 332 9.72 -3.79 2.61
N TYR A 333 10.91 -3.49 3.14
CA TYR A 333 11.39 -3.98 4.42
C TYR A 333 11.65 -2.78 5.31
N PHE A 334 10.86 -2.63 6.36
CA PHE A 334 10.90 -1.46 7.24
C PHE A 334 12.03 -1.56 8.25
N ALA A 335 13.02 -0.67 8.14
CA ALA A 335 14.11 -0.55 9.12
C ALA A 335 13.95 0.70 10.03
N GLY A 336 12.90 1.50 9.82
CA GLY A 336 12.67 2.78 10.48
C GLY A 336 13.64 3.86 9.98
N THR A 337 13.91 3.89 8.67
CA THR A 337 14.82 4.86 8.08
C THR A 337 14.17 6.24 7.96
N THR A 338 14.99 7.29 7.83
CA THR A 338 14.50 8.66 7.55
C THR A 338 13.68 8.70 6.26
N LEU A 339 14.05 7.92 5.25
CA LEU A 339 13.31 7.83 3.98
C LEU A 339 11.89 7.29 4.18
N GLU A 340 11.73 6.20 4.93
CA GLU A 340 10.41 5.64 5.26
C GLU A 340 9.52 6.65 5.98
N TRP A 341 10.10 7.42 6.90
CA TRP A 341 9.40 8.50 7.57
C TRP A 341 8.97 9.58 6.58
N ILE A 342 9.88 10.07 5.71
CA ILE A 342 9.56 11.07 4.68
C ILE A 342 8.46 10.58 3.73
N LEU A 343 8.54 9.35 3.23
CA LEU A 343 7.54 8.78 2.31
C LEU A 343 6.16 8.69 2.96
N THR A 344 6.10 8.26 4.22
CA THR A 344 4.86 8.22 5.02
C THR A 344 4.24 9.62 5.15
N ARG A 345 5.08 10.64 5.38
CA ARG A 345 4.66 12.04 5.52
C ARG A 345 4.15 12.63 4.20
N ILE A 346 4.85 12.37 3.11
CA ILE A 346 4.45 12.77 1.76
C ILE A 346 3.12 12.12 1.37
N TRP A 347 2.99 10.80 1.58
CA TRP A 347 1.75 10.06 1.34
C TRP A 347 0.56 10.70 2.06
N MET A 348 0.69 10.94 3.36
CA MET A 348 -0.38 11.51 4.17
C MET A 348 -0.73 12.94 3.77
N ALA A 349 0.27 13.77 3.42
CA ALA A 349 0.04 15.13 2.97
C ALA A 349 -0.67 15.14 1.60
N LEU A 350 -0.19 14.36 0.62
CA LEU A 350 -0.75 14.29 -0.72
C LEU A 350 -2.22 13.86 -0.75
N LEU A 351 -2.60 12.92 0.12
CA LEU A 351 -4.00 12.47 0.23
C LEU A 351 -4.96 13.59 0.69
N LEU A 352 -4.46 14.63 1.35
CA LEU A 352 -5.29 15.72 1.88
C LEU A 352 -5.23 17.01 1.06
N VAL A 353 -4.30 17.12 0.11
CA VAL A 353 -4.25 18.25 -0.84
C VAL A 353 -5.58 18.48 -1.56
N PRO A 354 -6.25 17.47 -2.15
CA PRO A 354 -7.53 17.70 -2.86
C PRO A 354 -8.63 18.24 -1.95
N LEU A 355 -8.65 17.81 -0.68
CA LEU A 355 -9.63 18.27 0.29
C LEU A 355 -9.45 19.77 0.57
N GLY A 356 -8.22 20.21 0.86
CA GLY A 356 -7.90 21.62 1.08
C GLY A 356 -8.24 22.48 -0.14
N TYR A 357 -7.89 21.99 -1.33
CA TYR A 357 -8.15 22.66 -2.60
C TYR A 357 -9.66 22.90 -2.84
N TRP A 358 -10.48 21.86 -2.75
CA TRP A 358 -11.92 21.97 -3.02
C TRP A 358 -12.69 22.72 -1.93
N LEU A 359 -12.26 22.63 -0.66
CA LEU A 359 -12.85 23.43 0.42
C LEU A 359 -12.67 24.94 0.18
N THR A 360 -11.51 25.37 -0.34
CA THR A 360 -11.26 26.77 -0.70
C THR A 360 -12.18 27.25 -1.83
N PHE A 361 -12.32 26.48 -2.91
CA PHE A 361 -13.26 26.83 -4.00
C PHE A 361 -14.71 26.87 -3.53
N ALA A 362 -15.10 25.98 -2.62
CA ALA A 362 -16.43 26.04 -2.04
C ALA A 362 -16.65 27.36 -1.26
N SER A 363 -15.59 27.96 -0.70
CA SER A 363 -15.65 29.14 0.19
C SER A 363 -15.54 30.49 -0.50
N ALA A 364 -15.16 30.54 -1.76
CA ALA A 364 -15.10 31.78 -2.53
C ALA A 364 -16.52 32.36 -2.75
N THR A 365 -17.03 33.10 -1.76
CA THR A 365 -18.22 33.95 -1.88
C THR A 365 -17.76 35.35 -2.21
N GLY A 366 -18.25 35.93 -3.31
CA GLY A 366 -18.11 37.37 -3.61
C GLY A 366 -18.91 38.28 -2.66
N VAL A 367 -19.18 37.83 -1.44
CA VAL A 367 -19.86 38.60 -0.39
C VAL A 367 -18.78 39.05 0.59
N PRO A 368 -18.64 40.36 0.86
CA PRO A 368 -17.61 40.92 1.74
C PRO A 368 -17.57 40.36 3.17
N ASP A 369 -18.60 39.63 3.59
CA ASP A 369 -18.71 39.05 4.93
C ASP A 369 -18.05 37.65 5.04
N ALA A 370 -16.86 37.52 4.47
CA ALA A 370 -16.09 36.28 4.36
C ALA A 370 -15.62 35.72 5.72
N SER A 371 -15.66 36.53 6.79
CA SER A 371 -15.21 36.14 8.14
C SER A 371 -16.14 35.12 8.82
N ARG A 372 -17.47 35.18 8.56
CA ARG A 372 -18.45 34.32 9.24
C ARG A 372 -18.63 32.93 8.61
N THR A 373 -18.46 32.79 7.30
CA THR A 373 -18.68 31.50 6.61
C THR A 373 -17.44 30.60 6.58
N GLY A 374 -16.23 31.15 6.73
CA GLY A 374 -15.01 30.37 6.92
C GLY A 374 -15.00 29.57 8.22
N PHE A 375 -15.61 30.12 9.28
CA PHE A 375 -15.65 29.50 10.62
C PHE A 375 -16.46 28.20 10.68
N LEU A 376 -17.45 28.02 9.79
CA LEU A 376 -18.30 26.82 9.79
C LEU A 376 -17.72 25.62 9.02
N ARG A 377 -16.62 25.79 8.26
CA ARG A 377 -16.05 24.70 7.43
C ARG A 377 -14.74 24.10 7.94
N ALA A 378 -13.96 24.88 8.69
CA ALA A 378 -12.85 24.34 9.46
C ALA A 378 -13.29 23.22 10.44
N PRO A 379 -14.45 23.31 11.12
CA PRO A 379 -14.95 22.23 11.99
C PRO A 379 -15.13 20.91 11.25
N GLY A 380 -15.65 20.93 10.01
CA GLY A 380 -15.85 19.71 9.21
C GLY A 380 -14.54 18.99 8.89
N ALA A 381 -13.51 19.73 8.47
CA ALA A 381 -12.19 19.18 8.22
C ALA A 381 -11.52 18.67 9.51
N ILE A 382 -11.68 19.39 10.63
CA ILE A 382 -11.19 18.95 11.94
C ILE A 382 -11.86 17.65 12.39
N VAL A 383 -13.19 17.56 12.27
CA VAL A 383 -13.95 16.34 12.57
C VAL A 383 -13.49 15.19 11.69
N LEU A 384 -13.29 15.42 10.39
CA LEU A 384 -12.78 14.40 9.47
C LEU A 384 -11.42 13.88 9.93
N LEU A 385 -10.45 14.78 10.17
CA LEU A 385 -9.12 14.40 10.65
C LEU A 385 -9.19 13.67 11.99
N TRP A 386 -10.06 14.12 12.90
CA TRP A 386 -10.25 13.48 14.20
C TRP A 386 -10.84 12.08 14.08
N VAL A 387 -11.84 11.86 13.22
CA VAL A 387 -12.35 10.52 12.94
C VAL A 387 -11.24 9.65 12.36
N GLY A 388 -10.53 10.11 11.33
CA GLY A 388 -9.50 9.32 10.65
C GLY A 388 -8.27 8.99 11.51
N PHE A 389 -7.87 9.87 12.44
CA PHE A 389 -6.65 9.70 13.22
C PHE A 389 -6.85 9.32 14.69
N ALA A 390 -7.99 9.69 15.29
CA ALA A 390 -8.25 9.44 16.71
C ALA A 390 -9.32 8.37 16.96
N VAL A 391 -10.25 8.14 16.02
CA VAL A 391 -11.36 7.19 16.19
C VAL A 391 -11.12 5.89 15.43
N VAL A 392 -10.78 5.97 14.13
CA VAL A 392 -10.64 4.80 13.26
C VAL A 392 -9.54 3.86 13.73
N PRO A 393 -8.28 4.29 13.97
CA PRO A 393 -7.21 3.35 14.30
C PRO A 393 -7.45 2.55 15.59
N PRO A 394 -7.89 3.16 16.72
CA PRO A 394 -8.17 2.41 17.94
C PRO A 394 -9.27 1.35 17.81
N HIS A 395 -10.22 1.53 16.90
CA HIS A 395 -11.24 0.52 16.63
C HIS A 395 -10.64 -0.80 16.10
N PHE A 396 -9.47 -0.72 15.47
CA PHE A 396 -8.70 -1.87 14.98
C PHE A 396 -7.51 -2.24 15.88
N GLY A 397 -7.45 -1.69 17.11
CA GLY A 397 -6.36 -1.92 18.06
C GLY A 397 -5.08 -1.12 17.78
N ILE A 398 -5.08 -0.27 16.74
CA ILE A 398 -3.93 0.56 16.35
C ILE A 398 -3.93 1.86 17.17
N PRO A 399 -2.78 2.37 17.61
CA PRO A 399 -2.70 3.61 18.36
C PRO A 399 -3.21 4.78 17.51
N ARG A 400 -3.66 5.84 18.19
CA ARG A 400 -4.00 7.09 17.53
C ARG A 400 -2.80 7.61 16.76
N ALA A 401 -3.05 8.24 15.61
CA ALA A 401 -1.98 8.76 14.78
C ALA A 401 -1.11 9.75 15.59
N PRO A 402 0.23 9.66 15.52
CA PRO A 402 1.13 10.52 16.27
C PRO A 402 1.01 11.97 15.81
N LEU A 403 1.40 12.93 16.66
CA LEU A 403 1.29 14.38 16.37
C LEU A 403 1.89 14.77 15.01
N ALA A 404 3.00 14.14 14.61
CA ALA A 404 3.60 14.38 13.31
C ALA A 404 2.65 14.06 12.13
N SER A 405 1.73 13.09 12.27
CA SER A 405 0.72 12.75 11.24
C SER A 405 -0.34 13.83 11.12
N TRP A 406 -0.73 14.43 12.25
CA TRP A 406 -1.61 15.60 12.28
C TRP A 406 -0.95 16.82 11.61
N VAL A 407 0.31 17.10 11.93
CA VAL A 407 1.06 18.21 11.32
C VAL A 407 1.13 18.04 9.81
N THR A 408 1.44 16.85 9.31
CA THR A 408 1.47 16.60 7.86
C THR A 408 0.12 16.66 7.18
N ALA A 409 -0.94 16.24 7.87
CA ALA A 409 -2.29 16.36 7.36
C ALA A 409 -2.71 17.82 7.20
N VAL A 410 -2.42 18.65 8.21
CA VAL A 410 -2.64 20.09 8.15
C VAL A 410 -1.79 20.72 7.04
N ALA A 411 -0.52 20.33 6.92
CA ALA A 411 0.33 20.80 5.82
C ALA A 411 -0.25 20.48 4.44
N GLY A 412 -0.74 19.25 4.23
CA GLY A 412 -1.39 18.83 2.99
C GLY A 412 -2.65 19.66 2.68
N LEU A 413 -3.51 19.89 3.67
CA LEU A 413 -4.66 20.77 3.54
C LEU A 413 -4.26 22.19 3.14
N LEU A 414 -3.28 22.78 3.83
CA LEU A 414 -2.78 24.14 3.55
C LEU A 414 -2.14 24.24 2.16
N THR A 415 -1.43 23.21 1.71
CA THR A 415 -0.92 23.13 0.33
C THR A 415 -2.07 23.16 -0.67
N GLY A 416 -3.14 22.39 -0.44
CA GLY A 416 -4.34 22.44 -1.28
C GLY A 416 -4.97 23.84 -1.35
N VAL A 417 -5.07 24.51 -0.19
CA VAL A 417 -5.56 25.89 -0.09
C VAL A 417 -4.68 26.85 -0.92
N ALA A 418 -3.35 26.75 -0.81
CA ALA A 418 -2.42 27.59 -1.57
C ALA A 418 -2.55 27.38 -3.08
N ILE A 419 -2.70 26.12 -3.52
CA ILE A 419 -2.93 25.79 -4.94
C ILE A 419 -4.25 26.39 -5.43
N ALA A 420 -5.32 26.34 -4.62
CA ALA A 420 -6.61 26.92 -4.98
C ALA A 420 -6.54 28.43 -5.15
N PHE A 421 -5.81 29.14 -4.29
CA PHE A 421 -5.59 30.58 -4.44
C PHE A 421 -4.78 30.93 -5.70
N ALA A 422 -3.78 30.11 -6.04
CA ALA A 422 -3.00 30.31 -7.26
C ALA A 422 -3.82 30.05 -8.54
N ALA A 423 -4.78 29.13 -8.49
CA ALA A 423 -5.62 28.75 -9.62
C ALA A 423 -6.91 29.60 -9.77
N GLY A 424 -7.36 30.26 -8.71
CA GLY A 424 -8.57 31.08 -8.73
C GLY A 424 -8.50 32.21 -9.76
N PRO A 425 -9.63 32.62 -10.37
CA PRO A 425 -9.63 33.76 -11.28
C PRO A 425 -9.13 34.97 -10.50
N ARG A 426 -7.94 35.48 -10.89
CA ARG A 426 -7.53 36.84 -10.53
C ARG A 426 -8.72 37.69 -10.93
N SER A 427 -9.45 38.19 -9.94
CA SER A 427 -10.57 39.09 -10.17
C SER A 427 -10.03 40.20 -11.05
N VAL A 428 -10.36 40.14 -12.33
CA VAL A 428 -10.11 41.21 -13.28
C VAL A 428 -11.08 42.32 -12.86
N HIS A 429 -10.74 42.98 -11.75
CA HIS A 429 -11.04 44.38 -11.58
C HIS A 429 -10.20 45.10 -12.63
N GLN A 430 -10.60 45.00 -13.90
CA GLN A 430 -10.40 46.12 -14.79
C GLN A 430 -11.36 47.19 -14.24
N PRO A 431 -10.86 48.27 -13.63
CA PRO A 431 -11.70 49.43 -13.43
C PRO A 431 -12.21 49.82 -14.81
N LEU A 432 -13.54 49.92 -14.96
CA LEU A 432 -14.14 50.70 -16.03
C LEU A 432 -13.71 52.15 -15.76
N THR A 433 -12.53 52.53 -16.26
CA THR A 433 -12.17 53.94 -16.39
C THR A 433 -12.81 54.42 -17.68
N ASP A 434 -13.91 55.16 -17.51
CA ASP A 434 -14.45 56.08 -18.50
C ASP A 434 -13.46 57.24 -18.75
#